data_AF-A0AAP0SJZ5-F1
#
_entry.id   AF-A0AAP0SJZ5-F1
#
_cell.length_a   1.000
_cell.length_b   1.000
_cell.length_c   1.000
_cell.angle_alpha   90.00
_cell.angle_beta   90.00
_cell.angle_gamma   90.00
#
_symmetry.space_group_name_H-M   'P 1'
#
loop_
_entity.id
_entity.type
_entity.pdbx_description
1 polymer ?
#
loop_
_entity_poly.entity_id
_entity_poly.type
_entity_poly.pdbx_seq_one_letter_code
_entity_poly.pdbx_strand_id
1 'polypeptide(L)'
;MSLSVSYDAAYASYTVDDYLATWAAGFATAGHGYSNTGGFNKGGFNGEQYATHGANGSDYAFVASSDTTNGLHYVFNPGQPASSNMNHYLWGEVDSVSLGYKLGGGNGSNFTLAEEVVTFNGLDLEAALGAGRAGNEVQSVIYGLMQGNTSALEGVLDNLLAGYGVSTDDTFDAISAALAGGPLNVASADVVGVQALAEDFALAA
;
A
#
# COMPACT_ATOMS: atom_id res chain seq x y z
N MET A 1 6.90 9.63 4.19
CA MET A 1 6.02 10.38 5.16
C MET A 1 5.57 9.44 6.28
N SER A 2 4.97 9.91 7.38
CA SER A 2 4.30 9.01 8.35
C SER A 2 2.94 8.54 7.83
N LEU A 3 2.55 7.31 8.17
CA LEU A 3 1.24 6.75 7.82
C LEU A 3 0.10 7.66 8.31
N SER A 4 -0.88 7.92 7.44
CA SER A 4 -2.15 8.55 7.81
C SER A 4 -3.30 7.95 7.01
N VAL A 5 -4.49 7.91 7.61
CA VAL A 5 -5.68 7.33 7.00
C VAL A 5 -6.81 8.35 7.02
N SER A 6 -7.44 8.56 5.88
CA SER A 6 -8.70 9.31 5.74
C SER A 6 -9.80 8.34 5.35
N TYR A 7 -10.98 8.46 5.94
CA TYR A 7 -12.11 7.57 5.67
C TYR A 7 -13.44 8.30 5.86
N ASP A 8 -14.48 7.86 5.14
CA ASP A 8 -15.85 8.27 5.40
C ASP A 8 -16.29 7.75 6.79
N ALA A 9 -16.87 8.64 7.60
CA ALA A 9 -17.34 8.35 8.95
C ALA A 9 -18.32 7.17 9.03
N ALA A 10 -19.00 6.83 7.93
CA ALA A 10 -19.83 5.62 7.84
C ALA A 10 -19.04 4.32 8.09
N TYR A 11 -17.73 4.32 7.85
CA TYR A 11 -16.83 3.18 8.06
C TYR A 11 -16.01 3.27 9.36
N ALA A 12 -16.26 4.26 10.22
CA ALA A 12 -15.50 4.47 11.46
C ALA A 12 -15.38 3.22 12.34
N SER A 13 -16.46 2.43 12.42
CA SER A 13 -16.53 1.19 13.21
C SER A 13 -16.15 -0.08 12.44
N TYR A 14 -15.80 0.02 11.16
CA TYR A 14 -15.33 -1.10 10.37
C TYR A 14 -13.85 -1.34 10.68
N THR A 15 -13.46 -2.60 10.75
CA THR A 15 -12.04 -2.96 10.66
C THR A 15 -11.54 -2.66 9.25
N VAL A 16 -10.23 -2.43 9.11
CA VAL A 16 -9.64 -2.22 7.78
C VAL A 16 -9.80 -3.49 6.95
N ASP A 17 -9.64 -4.67 7.54
CA ASP A 17 -9.85 -5.96 6.88
C ASP A 17 -11.27 -6.12 6.34
N ASP A 18 -12.30 -5.84 7.15
CA ASP A 18 -13.70 -5.97 6.72
C ASP A 18 -14.01 -4.99 5.59
N TYR A 19 -13.46 -3.78 5.66
CA TYR A 19 -13.60 -2.79 4.59
C TYR A 19 -12.90 -3.23 3.30
N LEU A 20 -11.65 -3.69 3.37
CA LEU A 20 -10.87 -4.13 2.23
C LEU A 20 -11.49 -5.38 1.57
N ALA A 21 -11.98 -6.32 2.36
CA ALA A 21 -12.73 -7.47 1.86
C ALA A 21 -14.03 -7.06 1.13
N THR A 22 -14.77 -6.10 1.72
CA THR A 22 -15.99 -5.56 1.09
C THR A 22 -15.66 -4.81 -0.20
N TRP A 23 -14.62 -3.98 -0.20
CA TRP A 23 -14.14 -3.26 -1.37
C TRP A 23 -13.71 -4.22 -2.47
N ALA A 24 -12.95 -5.27 -2.14
CA ALA A 24 -12.48 -6.27 -3.09
C ALA A 24 -13.65 -7.03 -3.74
N ALA A 25 -14.66 -7.40 -2.95
CA ALA A 25 -15.87 -8.04 -3.45
C ALA A 25 -16.65 -7.10 -4.40
N GLY A 26 -16.76 -5.82 -4.04
CA GLY A 26 -17.39 -4.79 -4.85
C GLY A 26 -16.63 -4.45 -6.13
N PHE A 27 -15.30 -4.41 -6.07
CA PHE A 27 -14.40 -4.21 -7.22
C PHE A 27 -14.64 -5.24 -8.32
N ALA A 28 -15.10 -6.45 -7.99
CA ALA A 28 -15.59 -7.43 -8.95
C ALA A 28 -14.63 -7.58 -10.15
N THR A 29 -13.37 -7.90 -9.86
CA THR A 29 -12.30 -7.95 -10.87
C THR A 29 -12.66 -8.87 -12.05
N ALA A 30 -12.22 -8.52 -13.26
CA ALA A 30 -12.19 -9.43 -14.40
C ALA A 30 -10.77 -9.98 -14.65
N GLY A 31 -9.93 -9.96 -13.62
CA GLY A 31 -8.49 -10.15 -13.74
C GLY A 31 -7.83 -8.98 -14.49
N HIS A 32 -6.55 -9.16 -14.80
CA HIS A 32 -5.78 -8.17 -15.56
C HIS A 32 -5.36 -8.73 -16.93
N GLY A 33 -5.68 -7.99 -17.98
CA GLY A 33 -5.43 -8.35 -19.38
C GLY A 33 -5.76 -7.21 -20.33
N TYR A 34 -5.75 -7.47 -21.64
CA TYR A 34 -5.86 -6.42 -22.68
C TYR A 34 -7.10 -5.52 -22.58
N SER A 35 -8.21 -5.98 -22.01
CA SER A 35 -9.43 -5.19 -21.84
C SER A 35 -9.53 -4.47 -20.49
N ASN A 36 -8.65 -4.78 -19.54
CA ASN A 36 -8.73 -4.34 -18.13
C ASN A 36 -7.36 -3.84 -17.67
N THR A 37 -6.74 -2.94 -18.46
CA THR A 37 -5.35 -2.51 -18.24
C THR A 37 -5.21 -1.46 -17.15
N GLY A 38 -6.28 -0.73 -16.82
CA GLY A 38 -6.17 0.56 -16.14
C GLY A 38 -5.38 1.56 -16.99
N GLY A 39 -4.80 2.57 -16.33
CA GLY A 39 -3.94 3.53 -17.01
C GLY A 39 -3.17 4.43 -16.05
N PHE A 40 -2.13 5.05 -16.60
CA PHE A 40 -1.39 6.13 -15.95
C PHE A 40 -2.04 7.48 -16.23
N ASN A 41 -1.97 8.39 -15.26
CA ASN A 41 -2.58 9.73 -15.37
C ASN A 41 -2.02 10.51 -16.57
N LYS A 42 -0.74 10.37 -16.90
CA LYS A 42 -0.08 11.01 -18.07
C LYS A 42 -0.22 10.22 -19.38
N GLY A 43 -0.84 9.03 -19.34
CA GLY A 43 -0.88 8.09 -20.45
C GLY A 43 0.44 7.31 -20.65
N GLY A 44 0.42 6.34 -21.57
CA GLY A 44 1.58 5.47 -21.80
C GLY A 44 1.84 4.52 -20.62
N PHE A 45 3.12 4.40 -20.22
CA PHE A 45 3.59 3.44 -19.21
C PHE A 45 4.18 4.10 -17.96
N ASN A 46 4.03 5.41 -17.79
CA ASN A 46 4.60 6.14 -16.65
C ASN A 46 3.66 7.26 -16.21
N GLY A 47 3.73 7.64 -14.95
CA GLY A 47 2.99 8.78 -14.40
C GLY A 47 3.13 8.86 -12.89
N GLU A 48 2.53 9.88 -12.29
CA GLU A 48 2.43 10.01 -10.83
C GLU A 48 1.32 9.12 -10.26
N GLN A 49 0.36 8.71 -11.09
CA GLN A 49 -0.75 7.89 -10.63
C GLN A 49 -1.05 6.76 -11.60
N TYR A 50 -1.44 5.62 -11.04
CA TYR A 50 -2.05 4.52 -11.75
C TYR A 50 -3.45 4.28 -11.18
N ALA A 51 -4.44 4.10 -12.06
CA ALA A 51 -5.80 3.82 -11.63
C ALA A 51 -6.48 2.78 -12.53
N THR A 52 -7.43 2.07 -11.93
CA THR A 52 -8.38 1.24 -12.66
C THR A 52 -9.68 1.14 -11.87
N HIS A 53 -10.73 0.68 -12.55
CA HIS A 53 -12.03 0.41 -11.95
C HIS A 53 -12.36 -1.08 -12.05
N GLY A 54 -13.39 -1.47 -11.32
CA GLY A 54 -13.95 -2.79 -11.29
C GLY A 54 -14.60 -3.20 -12.61
N ALA A 55 -14.77 -4.51 -12.81
CA ALA A 55 -15.38 -5.01 -14.04
C ALA A 55 -16.89 -5.21 -13.90
N ASN A 56 -17.55 -5.66 -14.97
CA ASN A 56 -18.97 -6.04 -14.98
C ASN A 56 -19.93 -4.92 -14.52
N GLY A 57 -19.59 -3.66 -14.79
CA GLY A 57 -20.40 -2.50 -14.39
C GLY A 57 -20.22 -2.10 -12.93
N SER A 58 -19.19 -2.60 -12.25
CA SER A 58 -18.81 -2.12 -10.92
C SER A 58 -18.30 -0.68 -10.99
N ASP A 59 -18.82 0.16 -10.09
CA ASP A 59 -18.35 1.54 -9.91
C ASP A 59 -17.11 1.61 -9.00
N TYR A 60 -16.73 0.53 -8.31
CA TYR A 60 -15.58 0.52 -7.41
C TYR A 60 -14.29 0.75 -8.18
N ALA A 61 -13.37 1.52 -7.61
CA ALA A 61 -12.10 1.85 -8.22
C ALA A 61 -11.03 2.14 -7.17
N PHE A 62 -9.78 2.15 -7.63
CA PHE A 62 -8.67 2.65 -6.84
C PHE A 62 -7.76 3.57 -7.66
N VAL A 63 -7.04 4.43 -6.94
CA VAL A 63 -5.95 5.26 -7.47
C VAL A 63 -4.74 5.05 -6.57
N ALA A 64 -3.66 4.50 -7.14
CA ALA A 64 -2.34 4.49 -6.50
C ALA A 64 -1.58 5.74 -6.96
N SER A 65 -0.98 6.47 -6.03
CA SER A 65 -0.28 7.72 -6.32
C SER A 65 1.13 7.73 -5.73
N SER A 66 2.04 8.37 -6.44
CA SER A 66 3.35 8.82 -5.98
C SER A 66 3.33 10.34 -5.78
N ASP A 67 4.07 10.83 -4.79
CA ASP A 67 4.35 12.27 -4.63
C ASP A 67 5.52 12.76 -5.52
N THR A 68 6.28 11.83 -6.10
CA THR A 68 7.32 12.08 -7.09
C THR A 68 6.72 12.23 -8.50
N THR A 69 7.15 13.27 -9.21
CA THR A 69 6.79 13.49 -10.62
C THR A 69 7.26 12.33 -11.48
N ASN A 70 6.33 11.69 -12.20
CA ASN A 70 6.50 10.40 -12.88
C ASN A 70 7.07 9.29 -11.98
N GLY A 71 6.69 9.23 -10.70
CA GLY A 71 7.23 8.26 -9.76
C GLY A 71 6.80 6.81 -9.98
N LEU A 72 5.76 6.53 -10.80
CA LEU A 72 5.32 5.18 -11.13
C LEU A 72 5.59 4.82 -12.58
N HIS A 73 6.01 3.57 -12.78
CA HIS A 73 6.46 3.07 -14.07
C HIS A 73 5.99 1.64 -14.31
N TYR A 74 5.71 1.31 -15.57
CA TYR A 74 5.40 -0.05 -16.01
C TYR A 74 6.38 -0.53 -17.07
N VAL A 75 6.90 -1.75 -16.89
CA VAL A 75 7.76 -2.41 -17.86
C VAL A 75 6.93 -3.33 -18.74
N PHE A 76 6.89 -3.00 -20.03
CA PHE A 76 6.42 -3.88 -21.08
C PHE A 76 7.52 -4.10 -22.13
N ASN A 77 7.97 -5.35 -22.25
CA ASN A 77 8.96 -5.77 -23.23
C ASN A 77 8.37 -6.87 -24.14
N PRO A 78 8.00 -6.56 -25.39
CA PRO A 78 7.44 -7.55 -26.32
C PRO A 78 8.46 -8.62 -26.74
N GLY A 79 9.75 -8.42 -26.49
CA GLY A 79 10.79 -9.42 -26.71
C GLY A 79 10.90 -10.47 -25.60
N GLN A 80 10.13 -10.35 -24.51
CA GLN A 80 10.10 -11.33 -23.43
C GLN A 80 8.73 -12.00 -23.33
N PRO A 81 8.66 -13.28 -22.87
CA PRO A 81 7.40 -13.91 -22.55
C PRO A 81 6.61 -13.11 -21.51
N ALA A 82 5.28 -13.10 -21.61
CA ALA A 82 4.42 -12.45 -20.61
C ALA A 82 4.60 -13.07 -19.20
N SER A 83 5.01 -14.33 -19.14
CA SER A 83 5.34 -15.05 -17.90
C SER A 83 6.73 -14.73 -17.34
N SER A 84 7.56 -13.93 -18.01
CA SER A 84 8.87 -13.50 -17.49
C SER A 84 8.69 -12.64 -16.23
N ASN A 85 9.49 -12.89 -15.18
CA ASN A 85 9.53 -12.02 -14.00
C ASN A 85 9.95 -10.58 -14.35
N MET A 86 10.69 -10.41 -15.43
CA MET A 86 11.22 -9.14 -15.90
C MET A 86 10.34 -8.47 -16.95
N ASN A 87 9.09 -8.92 -17.10
CA ASN A 87 8.10 -8.34 -18.00
C ASN A 87 6.76 -8.14 -17.27
N HIS A 88 6.00 -7.14 -17.71
CA HIS A 88 4.70 -6.78 -17.13
C HIS A 88 4.76 -6.54 -15.60
N TYR A 89 5.66 -5.65 -15.16
CA TYR A 89 5.78 -5.27 -13.76
C TYR A 89 5.82 -3.76 -13.57
N LEU A 90 5.28 -3.32 -12.44
CA LEU A 90 5.29 -1.95 -11.93
C LEU A 90 6.51 -1.75 -11.04
N TRP A 91 7.10 -0.57 -11.10
CA TRP A 91 8.21 -0.14 -10.23
C TRP A 91 8.13 1.37 -10.01
N GLY A 92 9.00 1.89 -9.14
CA GLY A 92 9.00 3.29 -8.70
C GLY A 92 8.45 3.40 -7.29
N GLU A 93 7.63 4.42 -7.03
CA GLU A 93 7.18 4.82 -5.69
C GLU A 93 5.65 4.77 -5.56
N VAL A 94 5.13 4.26 -4.44
CA VAL A 94 3.71 4.37 -4.07
C VAL A 94 3.62 4.97 -2.68
N ASP A 95 3.10 6.19 -2.61
CA ASP A 95 2.93 6.95 -1.38
C ASP A 95 1.51 6.84 -0.83
N SER A 96 0.53 6.72 -1.73
CA SER A 96 -0.86 6.59 -1.32
C SER A 96 -1.68 5.64 -2.19
N VAL A 97 -2.71 5.07 -1.58
CA VAL A 97 -3.78 4.32 -2.25
C VAL A 97 -5.11 4.88 -1.79
N SER A 98 -5.88 5.44 -2.73
CA SER A 98 -7.27 5.84 -2.55
C SER A 98 -8.21 4.76 -3.09
N LEU A 99 -9.22 4.41 -2.31
CA LEU A 99 -10.27 3.43 -2.60
C LEU A 99 -11.63 4.12 -2.59
N GLY A 100 -12.46 3.86 -3.58
CA GLY A 100 -13.78 4.49 -3.66
C GLY A 100 -14.53 4.13 -4.93
N TYR A 101 -15.34 5.07 -5.44
CA TYR A 101 -16.24 4.83 -6.56
C TYR A 101 -16.08 5.85 -7.69
N LYS A 102 -16.53 5.44 -8.88
CA LYS A 102 -16.70 6.25 -10.09
C LYS A 102 -15.41 6.97 -10.47
N LEU A 103 -14.46 6.19 -10.96
CA LEU A 103 -13.19 6.69 -11.46
C LEU A 103 -13.41 7.70 -12.60
N GLY A 104 -12.77 8.85 -12.47
CA GLY A 104 -12.71 9.90 -13.48
C GLY A 104 -11.31 10.49 -13.62
N GLY A 105 -11.17 11.49 -14.49
CA GLY A 105 -9.88 12.11 -14.76
C GLY A 105 -8.97 11.24 -15.63
N GLY A 106 -7.65 11.37 -15.45
CA GLY A 106 -6.64 10.76 -16.31
C GLY A 106 -6.44 11.50 -17.65
N ASN A 107 -5.72 10.87 -18.59
CA ASN A 107 -5.46 11.39 -19.94
C ASN A 107 -4.80 12.79 -19.97
N GLY A 108 -3.76 12.96 -19.15
CA GLY A 108 -2.98 14.19 -19.00
C GLY A 108 -3.24 14.94 -17.70
N SER A 109 -4.33 14.64 -16.99
CA SER A 109 -4.64 15.16 -15.66
C SER A 109 -4.64 14.06 -14.60
N ASN A 110 -4.66 14.46 -13.32
CA ASN A 110 -4.80 13.52 -12.22
C ASN A 110 -6.11 12.74 -12.30
N PHE A 111 -6.11 11.52 -11.76
CA PHE A 111 -7.31 10.74 -11.53
C PHE A 111 -8.10 11.29 -10.33
N THR A 112 -9.40 11.04 -10.34
CA THR A 112 -10.31 11.39 -9.24
C THR A 112 -11.27 10.25 -8.99
N LEU A 113 -11.68 10.06 -7.74
CA LEU A 113 -12.83 9.24 -7.38
C LEU A 113 -13.97 10.19 -7.04
N ALA A 114 -15.13 10.04 -7.68
CA ALA A 114 -16.27 10.93 -7.38
C ALA A 114 -16.76 10.75 -5.93
N GLU A 115 -16.58 9.55 -5.41
CA GLU A 115 -16.83 9.19 -4.02
C GLU A 115 -15.56 8.49 -3.50
N GLU A 116 -14.60 9.29 -3.03
CA GLU A 116 -13.41 8.78 -2.35
C GLU A 116 -13.80 8.38 -0.92
N VAL A 117 -13.61 7.10 -0.58
CA VAL A 117 -14.14 6.52 0.65
C VAL A 117 -13.05 6.32 1.68
N VAL A 118 -11.90 5.74 1.28
CA VAL A 118 -10.75 5.53 2.15
C VAL A 118 -9.48 5.88 1.38
N THR A 119 -8.57 6.59 2.02
CA THR A 119 -7.23 6.86 1.50
C THR A 119 -6.18 6.55 2.55
N PHE A 120 -5.24 5.68 2.20
CA PHE A 120 -4.03 5.42 2.97
C PHE A 120 -2.89 6.24 2.37
N ASN A 121 -2.24 7.09 3.18
CA ASN A 121 -1.11 7.91 2.75
C ASN A 121 0.13 7.58 3.58
N GLY A 122 1.31 7.82 3.02
CA GLY A 122 2.57 7.50 3.67
C GLY A 122 2.84 6.00 3.68
N LEU A 123 2.44 5.29 2.62
CA LEU A 123 2.80 3.89 2.40
C LEU A 123 4.31 3.73 2.15
N ASP A 124 4.93 4.75 1.55
CA ASP A 124 6.39 4.87 1.35
C ASP A 124 7.01 3.63 0.69
N LEU A 125 6.27 3.04 -0.26
CA LEU A 125 6.71 1.85 -0.97
C LEU A 125 7.63 2.24 -2.12
N GLU A 126 8.77 1.58 -2.24
CA GLU A 126 9.72 1.81 -3.32
C GLU A 126 10.16 0.49 -3.97
N ALA A 127 10.26 0.49 -5.29
CA ALA A 127 10.83 -0.61 -6.05
C ALA A 127 11.75 -0.09 -7.16
N ALA A 128 13.01 -0.52 -7.13
CA ALA A 128 13.97 -0.15 -8.16
C ALA A 128 13.64 -0.77 -9.52
N LEU A 129 14.02 -0.07 -10.61
CA LEU A 129 14.00 -0.64 -11.96
C LEU A 129 14.81 -1.95 -11.98
N GLY A 130 14.18 -3.02 -12.47
CA GLY A 130 14.78 -4.35 -12.51
C GLY A 130 14.44 -5.25 -11.32
N ALA A 131 13.64 -4.79 -10.35
CA ALA A 131 13.12 -5.64 -9.28
C ALA A 131 12.26 -6.81 -9.82
N GLY A 132 11.62 -6.62 -10.97
CA GLY A 132 10.71 -7.62 -11.55
C GLY A 132 9.42 -7.73 -10.74
N ARG A 133 8.69 -8.84 -10.89
CA ARG A 133 7.42 -9.06 -10.18
C ARG A 133 7.58 -9.64 -8.78
N ALA A 134 8.44 -10.62 -8.63
CA ALA A 134 8.64 -11.33 -7.37
C ALA A 134 9.51 -10.50 -6.41
N GLY A 135 9.05 -10.34 -5.16
CA GLY A 135 9.77 -9.56 -4.13
C GLY A 135 9.67 -8.05 -4.30
N ASN A 136 8.75 -7.57 -5.14
CA ASN A 136 8.50 -6.16 -5.39
C ASN A 136 7.15 -5.78 -4.77
N GLU A 137 7.18 -4.96 -3.72
CA GLU A 137 5.98 -4.56 -2.97
C GLU A 137 5.07 -3.64 -3.78
N VAL A 138 5.63 -2.67 -4.52
CA VAL A 138 4.88 -1.79 -5.43
C VAL A 138 4.06 -2.62 -6.43
N GLN A 139 4.70 -3.60 -7.09
CA GLN A 139 4.00 -4.53 -7.97
C GLN A 139 2.96 -5.35 -7.20
N SER A 140 3.32 -5.92 -6.05
CA SER A 140 2.44 -6.85 -5.33
C SER A 140 1.16 -6.17 -4.84
N VAL A 141 1.28 -4.94 -4.33
CA VAL A 141 0.14 -4.13 -3.87
C VAL A 141 -0.74 -3.76 -5.06
N ILE A 142 -0.21 -3.05 -6.06
CA ILE A 142 -1.04 -2.54 -7.17
C ILE A 142 -1.66 -3.70 -7.97
N TYR A 143 -0.86 -4.72 -8.28
CA TYR A 143 -1.35 -5.88 -9.04
C TYR A 143 -2.35 -6.72 -8.23
N GLY A 144 -2.15 -6.85 -6.91
CA GLY A 144 -3.12 -7.47 -6.01
C GLY A 144 -4.48 -6.76 -6.08
N LEU A 145 -4.49 -5.43 -5.93
CA LEU A 145 -5.70 -4.62 -6.02
C LEU A 145 -6.41 -4.79 -7.37
N MET A 146 -5.66 -4.83 -8.48
CA MET A 146 -6.23 -5.10 -9.82
C MET A 146 -6.89 -6.50 -9.91
N GLN A 147 -6.41 -7.46 -9.13
CA GLN A 147 -6.99 -8.80 -9.00
C GLN A 147 -8.08 -8.90 -7.93
N GLY A 148 -8.50 -7.79 -7.31
CA GLY A 148 -9.41 -7.83 -6.18
C GLY A 148 -8.86 -8.64 -4.99
N ASN A 149 -7.53 -8.60 -4.80
CA ASN A 149 -6.84 -9.23 -3.68
C ASN A 149 -6.09 -8.15 -2.89
N THR A 150 -6.54 -7.90 -1.67
CA THR A 150 -6.02 -6.84 -0.79
C THR A 150 -4.91 -7.29 0.13
N SER A 151 -4.54 -8.58 0.16
CA SER A 151 -3.61 -9.11 1.16
C SER A 151 -2.22 -8.50 1.14
N ALA A 152 -1.73 -8.07 -0.03
CA ALA A 152 -0.45 -7.36 -0.11
C ALA A 152 -0.54 -5.94 0.51
N LEU A 153 -1.67 -5.25 0.33
CA LEU A 153 -1.91 -3.95 0.96
C LEU A 153 -2.11 -4.11 2.47
N GLU A 154 -2.88 -5.11 2.91
CA GLU A 154 -3.08 -5.44 4.32
C GLU A 154 -1.73 -5.70 5.02
N GLY A 155 -0.86 -6.52 4.43
CA GLY A 155 0.46 -6.79 5.00
C GLY A 155 1.35 -5.55 5.11
N VAL A 156 1.30 -4.64 4.13
CA VAL A 156 2.00 -3.34 4.21
C VAL A 156 1.44 -2.50 5.36
N LEU A 157 0.10 -2.41 5.46
CA LEU A 157 -0.56 -1.63 6.51
C LEU A 157 -0.26 -2.20 7.89
N ASP A 158 -0.34 -3.50 8.10
CA ASP A 158 0.01 -4.15 9.37
C ASP A 158 1.44 -3.86 9.80
N ASN A 159 2.40 -3.92 8.88
CA ASN A 159 3.79 -3.60 9.18
C ASN A 159 3.96 -2.15 9.64
N LEU A 160 3.26 -1.21 9.00
CA LEU A 160 3.31 0.21 9.36
C LEU A 160 2.56 0.49 10.67
N LEU A 161 1.40 -0.14 10.86
CA LEU A 161 0.52 0.02 12.02
C LEU A 161 1.08 -0.64 13.29
N ALA A 162 1.89 -1.69 13.16
CA ALA A 162 2.55 -2.35 14.29
C ALA A 162 3.36 -1.37 15.15
N GLY A 163 3.96 -0.34 14.56
CA GLY A 163 4.66 0.74 15.27
C GLY A 163 3.76 1.60 16.17
N TYR A 164 2.45 1.54 15.98
CA TYR A 164 1.42 2.26 16.74
C TYR A 164 0.61 1.34 17.66
N GLY A 165 0.90 0.03 17.66
CA GLY A 165 0.21 -0.96 18.50
C GLY A 165 -1.20 -1.32 18.03
N VAL A 166 -1.50 -1.07 16.75
CA VAL A 166 -2.75 -1.43 16.08
C VAL A 166 -2.45 -2.25 14.82
N SER A 167 -3.44 -2.88 14.22
CA SER A 167 -3.34 -3.64 12.97
C SER A 167 -4.56 -3.40 12.07
N THR A 168 -4.64 -4.07 10.92
CA THR A 168 -5.82 -4.00 10.05
C THR A 168 -7.06 -4.70 10.63
N ASP A 169 -6.89 -5.51 11.68
CA ASP A 169 -7.98 -6.07 12.51
C ASP A 169 -8.66 -5.00 13.39
N ASP A 170 -8.04 -3.83 13.59
CA ASP A 170 -8.61 -2.73 14.36
C ASP A 170 -9.52 -1.84 13.49
N THR A 171 -10.44 -1.13 14.14
CA THR A 171 -11.34 -0.21 13.46
C THR A 171 -10.63 1.04 12.96
N PHE A 172 -11.17 1.69 11.92
CA PHE A 172 -10.65 2.98 11.46
C PHE A 172 -10.57 4.04 12.57
N ASP A 173 -11.56 4.10 13.47
CA ASP A 173 -11.52 4.98 14.66
C ASP A 173 -10.33 4.66 15.59
N ALA A 174 -10.10 3.38 15.88
CA ALA A 174 -9.02 2.94 16.75
C ALA A 174 -7.64 3.26 16.14
N ILE A 175 -7.47 2.97 14.84
CA ILE A 175 -6.27 3.30 14.08
C ILE A 175 -6.05 4.81 14.06
N SER A 176 -7.10 5.59 13.80
CA SER A 176 -7.00 7.05 13.77
C SER A 176 -6.57 7.63 15.11
N ALA A 177 -7.12 7.11 16.20
CA ALA A 177 -6.74 7.50 17.56
C ALA A 177 -5.27 7.13 17.84
N ALA A 178 -4.81 5.94 17.43
CA ALA A 178 -3.43 5.50 17.59
C ALA A 178 -2.45 6.36 16.78
N LEU A 179 -2.74 6.64 15.51
CA LEU A 179 -1.93 7.51 14.64
C LEU A 179 -1.85 8.94 15.19
N ALA A 180 -2.95 9.47 15.74
CA ALA A 180 -2.97 10.78 16.40
C ALA A 180 -2.17 10.79 17.71
N GLY A 181 -2.09 9.65 18.41
CA GLY A 181 -1.25 9.45 19.59
C GLY A 181 0.24 9.35 19.30
N GLY A 182 0.61 9.09 18.04
CA GLY A 182 1.99 8.88 17.60
C GLY A 182 2.48 7.44 17.83
N PRO A 183 3.67 7.10 17.29
CA PRO A 183 4.22 5.75 17.41
C PRO A 183 4.51 5.40 18.87
N LEU A 184 4.45 4.10 19.18
CA LEU A 184 4.82 3.58 20.48
C LEU A 184 6.27 3.99 20.79
N ASN A 185 6.49 4.61 21.94
CA ASN A 185 7.83 4.83 22.46
C ASN A 185 8.41 3.50 22.95
N VAL A 186 8.86 2.64 22.03
CA VAL A 186 9.75 1.55 22.37
C VAL A 186 11.13 2.16 22.60
N ALA A 187 11.41 2.52 23.85
CA ALA A 187 12.80 2.70 24.26
C ALA A 187 13.55 1.45 23.82
N SER A 188 14.60 1.61 22.99
CA SER A 188 15.50 0.51 22.70
C SER A 188 15.90 -0.07 24.05
N ALA A 189 15.60 -1.35 24.27
CA ALA A 189 16.23 -2.10 25.33
C ALA A 189 17.71 -2.20 24.96
N ASP A 190 18.46 -1.13 25.16
CA ASP A 190 19.91 -1.17 25.20
C ASP A 190 20.24 -2.26 26.20
N VAL A 191 21.00 -3.23 25.72
CA VAL A 191 21.48 -4.38 26.45
C VAL A 191 22.19 -3.88 27.71
N VAL A 192 21.48 -3.77 28.84
CA VAL A 192 22.08 -3.67 30.18
C VAL A 192 22.53 -5.06 30.56
N GLY A 193 23.49 -5.57 29.80
CA GLY A 193 24.28 -6.76 30.06
C GLY A 193 25.70 -6.36 30.40
N VAL A 194 25.88 -5.41 31.32
CA VAL A 194 27.17 -5.25 31.99
C VAL A 194 27.34 -6.49 32.85
N GLN A 195 28.12 -7.45 32.37
CA GLN A 195 28.67 -8.49 33.24
C GLN A 195 29.49 -7.77 34.31
N ALA A 196 28.94 -7.68 35.52
CA ALA A 196 29.73 -7.34 36.69
C ALA A 196 30.81 -8.42 36.83
N LEU A 197 32.05 -8.04 36.55
CA LEU A 197 33.22 -8.80 36.99
C LEU A 197 33.11 -8.95 38.51
N ALA A 198 33.13 -10.19 38.98
CA ALA A 198 33.21 -10.52 40.39
C ALA A 198 34.60 -10.13 40.91
N GLU A 199 34.81 -8.85 41.20
CA GLU A 199 35.86 -8.39 42.08
C GLU A 199 35.31 -8.45 43.51
N ASP A 200 35.64 -9.52 44.23
CA ASP A 200 36.11 -9.49 45.63
C ASP A 200 35.92 -10.86 46.30
N PHE A 201 36.99 -11.64 46.34
CA PHE A 201 37.26 -12.50 47.49
C PHE A 201 38.71 -12.27 47.91
N ALA A 202 38.88 -11.25 48.74
CA ALA A 202 39.81 -11.19 49.87
C ALA A 202 40.71 -12.44 50.07
N LEU A 203 42.02 -12.25 49.88
CA LEU A 203 43.05 -13.07 50.51
C LEU A 203 43.92 -12.16 51.39
N ALA A 204 43.49 -11.99 52.64
CA ALA A 204 44.32 -11.52 53.73
C ALA A 204 43.86 -12.21 55.04
N ALA A 205 44.45 -13.35 55.32
CA ALA A 205 44.69 -13.91 56.66
C ALA A 205 45.78 -14.98 56.55
#